data_AF-A0A7V3DWQ5-F1
#
_entry.id   AF-A0A7V3DWQ5-F1
#
_cell.length_a   1.000
_cell.length_b   1.000
_cell.length_c   1.000
_cell.angle_alpha   90.00
_cell.angle_beta   90.00
_cell.angle_gamma   90.00
#
_symmetry.space_group_name_H-M   'P 1'
#
loop_
_entity.id
_entity.type
_entity.pdbx_description
1 polymer ?
#
loop_
_entity_poly.entity_id
_entity_poly.type
_entity_poly.pdbx_seq_one_letter_code
_entity_poly.pdbx_strand_id
1 'polypeptide(L)'
;MTRPHRTHGFTLIELMVIVSIIGIIIAIALTVWARQREVARARSCQENLSKIEQAKEQYAMEPNVQAGATPTWTDLVGQTLFIKREPVCPGGGQYSINAVDEVPTCNYVLPPWLEQDRYRHEVRN
;
A
#
# COMPACT_ATOMS: atom_id res chain seq x y z
N MET A 1 51.90 22.82 -31.08
CA MET A 1 51.80 21.37 -31.31
C MET A 1 50.55 20.85 -30.61
N THR A 2 49.44 20.70 -31.33
CA THR A 2 48.21 20.09 -30.82
C THR A 2 48.17 18.63 -31.28
N ARG A 3 48.28 17.68 -30.34
CA ARG A 3 48.17 16.24 -30.65
C ARG A 3 46.74 15.92 -31.11
N PRO A 4 46.54 15.23 -32.25
CA PRO A 4 45.21 14.85 -32.67
C PRO A 4 44.63 13.83 -31.68
N HIS A 5 43.46 14.17 -31.13
CA HIS A 5 42.71 13.30 -30.25
C HIS A 5 42.10 12.18 -31.10
N ARG A 6 42.54 10.93 -30.87
CA ARG A 6 41.95 9.75 -31.50
C ARG A 6 40.56 9.54 -30.92
N THR A 7 39.53 9.94 -31.64
CA THR A 7 38.15 9.58 -31.32
C THR A 7 37.97 8.09 -31.59
N HIS A 8 37.85 7.31 -30.52
CA HIS A 8 37.42 5.91 -30.62
C HIS A 8 35.95 5.89 -31.03
N GLY A 9 35.64 5.35 -32.21
CA GLY A 9 34.27 5.14 -32.66
C GLY A 9 33.64 3.97 -31.91
N PHE A 10 32.41 4.15 -31.44
CA PHE A 10 31.61 3.10 -30.82
C PHE A 10 31.38 1.97 -31.83
N THR A 11 31.64 0.72 -31.46
CA THR A 11 31.38 -0.39 -32.37
C THR A 11 29.88 -0.68 -32.41
N LEU A 12 29.32 -0.98 -33.60
CA LEU A 12 27.89 -1.27 -33.74
C LEU A 12 27.45 -2.44 -32.84
N ILE A 13 28.33 -3.43 -32.67
CA ILE A 13 28.11 -4.58 -31.80
C ILE A 13 28.00 -4.19 -30.32
N GLU A 14 28.81 -3.24 -29.85
CA GLU A 14 28.76 -2.75 -28.47
C GLU A 14 27.41 -2.09 -28.17
N LEU A 15 26.85 -1.36 -29.13
CA LEU A 15 25.52 -0.77 -28.99
C LEU A 15 24.42 -1.84 -29.00
N MET A 16 24.54 -2.87 -29.86
CA MET A 16 23.55 -3.95 -29.94
C MET A 16 23.46 -4.77 -28.65
N VAL A 17 24.60 -5.09 -28.02
CA VAL A 17 24.61 -5.84 -26.77
C VAL A 17 23.97 -5.03 -25.64
N ILE A 18 24.24 -3.73 -25.58
CA ILE A 18 23.68 -2.84 -24.54
C ILE A 18 22.15 -2.78 -24.63
N VAL A 19 21.60 -2.51 -25.82
CA VAL A 19 20.13 -2.43 -25.97
C VAL A 19 19.46 -3.77 -25.69
N SER A 20 20.14 -4.89 -25.99
CA SER A 20 19.64 -6.24 -25.71
C SER A 20 19.55 -6.48 -24.20
N ILE A 21 20.59 -6.13 -23.43
CA ILE A 21 20.60 -6.29 -21.97
C ILE A 21 19.54 -5.38 -21.32
N ILE A 22 19.44 -4.12 -21.74
CA ILE A 22 18.44 -3.18 -21.22
C ILE A 22 17.02 -3.70 -21.49
N GLY A 23 16.77 -4.25 -22.68
CA GLY A 23 15.47 -4.84 -23.04
C GLY A 23 15.05 -5.98 -22.11
N ILE A 24 15.98 -6.88 -21.77
CA ILE A 24 15.71 -8.00 -20.84
C ILE A 24 15.37 -7.47 -19.43
N ILE A 25 16.12 -6.49 -18.93
CA ILE A 25 15.89 -5.91 -17.61
C ILE A 25 14.51 -5.25 -17.53
N ILE A 26 14.13 -4.46 -18.53
CA ILE A 26 12.82 -3.77 -18.57
C ILE A 26 11.67 -4.79 -18.63
N ALA A 27 11.80 -5.85 -19.42
CA ALA A 27 10.77 -6.87 -19.54
C ALA A 27 10.43 -7.50 -18.18
N ILE A 28 11.44 -7.80 -17.36
CA ILE A 28 11.23 -8.35 -16.01
C ILE A 28 10.67 -7.27 -15.09
N ALA A 29 11.24 -6.06 -15.11
CA ALA A 29 10.86 -4.97 -14.20
C ALA A 29 9.37 -4.60 -14.32
N LEU A 30 8.83 -4.50 -15.53
CA LEU A 30 7.44 -4.10 -15.77
C LEU A 30 6.44 -5.06 -15.12
N THR A 31 6.65 -6.37 -15.28
CA THR A 31 5.73 -7.39 -14.75
C THR A 31 5.73 -7.42 -13.22
N VAL A 32 6.90 -7.27 -12.61
CA VAL A 32 7.05 -7.26 -11.14
C VAL A 32 6.47 -5.99 -10.54
N TRP A 33 6.70 -4.83 -11.17
CA TRP A 33 6.25 -3.54 -10.66
C TRP A 33 4.72 -3.47 -10.52
N ALA A 34 3.98 -4.00 -11.49
CA ALA A 34 2.52 -4.05 -11.44
C ALA A 34 2.00 -4.85 -10.22
N ARG A 35 2.63 -5.99 -9.91
CA ARG A 35 2.29 -6.79 -8.72
C ARG A 35 2.64 -6.07 -7.43
N GLN A 36 3.84 -5.47 -7.35
CA GLN A 36 4.27 -4.73 -6.16
C GLN A 36 3.37 -3.53 -5.84
N ARG A 37 2.83 -2.86 -6.86
CA ARG A 37 1.88 -1.76 -6.66
C ARG A 37 0.63 -2.21 -5.92
N GLU A 38 0.13 -3.41 -6.23
CA GLU A 38 -1.07 -3.95 -5.60
C GLU A 38 -0.79 -4.43 -4.17
N VAL A 39 0.37 -5.05 -3.93
CA VAL A 39 0.84 -5.35 -2.56
C VAL A 39 0.93 -4.08 -1.72
N ALA A 40 1.46 -3.00 -2.29
CA ALA A 40 1.56 -1.71 -1.59
C ALA A 40 0.17 -1.14 -1.25
N ARG A 41 -0.80 -1.22 -2.17
CA ARG A 41 -2.20 -0.80 -1.92
C ARG A 41 -2.82 -1.61 -0.79
N ALA A 42 -2.68 -2.93 -0.82
CA ALA A 42 -3.17 -3.82 0.23
C ALA A 42 -2.58 -3.50 1.60
N ARG A 43 -1.26 -3.32 1.68
CA ARG A 43 -0.57 -2.94 2.92
C ARG A 43 -1.03 -1.57 3.43
N SER A 44 -1.07 -0.56 2.57
CA SER A 44 -1.59 0.76 2.97
C SER A 44 -3.05 0.68 3.44
N CYS A 45 -3.85 -0.21 2.86
CA CYS A 45 -5.22 -0.43 3.32
C CYS A 45 -5.26 -1.02 4.74
N GLN A 46 -4.41 -2.02 5.02
CA GLN A 46 -4.28 -2.63 6.34
C GLN A 46 -3.76 -1.64 7.40
N GLU A 47 -2.78 -0.82 7.05
CA GLU A 47 -2.27 0.25 7.93
C GLU A 47 -3.37 1.26 8.31
N ASN A 48 -4.23 1.61 7.36
CA ASN A 48 -5.37 2.47 7.65
C ASN A 48 -6.39 1.77 8.57
N LEU A 49 -6.66 0.48 8.39
CA LEU A 49 -7.53 -0.29 9.29
C LEU A 49 -6.98 -0.30 10.72
N SER A 50 -5.67 -0.54 10.88
CA SER A 50 -5.03 -0.50 12.20
C SER A 50 -5.11 0.90 12.84
N LYS A 51 -4.99 1.97 12.05
CA LYS A 51 -5.18 3.34 12.56
C LYS A 51 -6.62 3.61 12.99
N ILE A 52 -7.60 3.09 12.24
CA ILE A 52 -9.02 3.19 12.60
C ILE A 52 -9.27 2.42 13.90
N GLU A 53 -8.74 1.20 14.03
CA GLU A 53 -8.84 0.39 15.24
C GLU A 53 -8.27 1.11 16.47
N GLN A 54 -7.05 1.64 16.36
CA GLN A 54 -6.45 2.45 17.44
C GLN A 54 -7.29 3.69 17.78
N ALA A 55 -7.87 4.36 16.79
CA ALA A 55 -8.74 5.51 17.02
C ALA A 55 -10.04 5.11 17.76
N LYS A 56 -10.60 3.94 17.44
CA LYS A 56 -11.78 3.41 18.14
C LYS A 56 -11.47 3.04 19.58
N GLU A 57 -10.33 2.40 19.82
CA GLU A 57 -9.87 2.08 21.17
C GLU A 57 -9.70 3.35 22.01
N GLN A 58 -9.09 4.39 21.44
CA GLN A 58 -8.95 5.69 22.10
C GLN A 58 -10.31 6.35 22.38
N TYR A 59 -11.25 6.27 21.42
CA TYR A 59 -12.62 6.77 21.60
C TYR A 59 -13.36 6.03 22.72
N ALA A 60 -13.19 4.71 22.87
CA ALA A 60 -13.81 3.97 23.98
C ALA A 60 -13.23 4.30 25.36
N MET A 61 -12.05 4.92 25.45
CA MET A 61 -11.50 5.40 26.72
C MET A 61 -12.15 6.70 27.19
N GLU A 62 -13.01 7.31 26.37
CA GLU A 62 -13.65 8.59 26.66
C GLU A 62 -14.83 8.41 27.64
N PRO A 63 -14.98 9.26 28.66
CA PRO A 63 -15.81 8.97 29.83
C PRO A 63 -17.33 8.86 29.56
N ASN A 64 -17.79 9.28 28.38
CA ASN A 64 -19.21 9.25 28.00
C ASN A 64 -19.53 8.21 26.92
N VAL A 65 -18.58 7.35 26.56
CA VAL A 65 -18.77 6.32 25.53
C VAL A 65 -19.23 5.01 26.15
N GLN A 66 -20.33 4.46 25.65
CA GLN A 66 -20.87 3.19 26.11
C GLN A 66 -20.10 2.00 25.51
N ALA A 67 -20.00 0.90 26.25
CA ALA A 67 -19.48 -0.35 25.72
C ALA A 67 -20.34 -0.82 24.53
N GLY A 68 -19.71 -1.07 23.38
CA GLY A 68 -20.40 -1.43 22.13
C GLY A 68 -20.95 -0.23 21.33
N ALA A 69 -20.58 1.00 21.67
CA ALA A 69 -20.90 2.15 20.82
C ALA A 69 -20.34 1.97 19.41
N THR A 70 -21.08 2.41 18.40
CA THR A 70 -20.63 2.47 17.01
C THR A 70 -20.20 3.90 16.68
N PRO A 71 -18.91 4.24 16.75
CA PRO A 71 -18.44 5.58 16.41
C PRO A 71 -18.70 5.87 14.93
N THR A 72 -19.08 7.11 14.66
CA THR A 72 -19.23 7.62 13.31
C THR A 72 -17.94 8.31 12.86
N TRP A 73 -17.79 8.55 11.56
CA TRP A 73 -16.62 9.26 11.03
C TRP A 73 -16.44 10.65 11.65
N THR A 74 -17.51 11.32 12.06
CA THR A 74 -17.43 12.63 12.73
C THR A 74 -16.89 12.56 14.15
N ASP A 75 -16.97 11.39 14.79
CA ASP A 75 -16.43 11.18 16.15
C ASP A 75 -14.92 10.87 16.11
N LEU A 76 -14.44 10.26 15.01
CA LEU A 76 -13.05 9.81 14.89
C LEU A 76 -12.18 10.76 14.06
N VAL A 77 -12.76 11.51 13.11
CA VAL A 77 -12.02 12.29 12.12
C VAL A 77 -12.18 13.79 12.34
N GLY A 78 -11.06 14.47 12.54
CA GLY A 78 -11.00 15.92 12.70
C GLY A 78 -9.59 16.40 12.97
N GLN A 79 -9.36 17.71 12.87
CA GLN A 79 -8.02 18.28 13.11
C GLN A 79 -7.50 18.05 14.54
N THR A 80 -8.42 17.92 15.49
CA THR A 80 -8.16 17.73 16.93
C THR A 80 -8.62 16.38 17.45
N LEU A 81 -9.08 15.48 16.57
CA LEU A 81 -9.55 14.15 16.92
C LEU A 81 -8.44 13.11 16.66
N PHE A 82 -8.76 11.83 16.83
CA PHE A 82 -7.83 10.71 16.73
C PHE A 82 -7.22 10.56 15.32
N ILE A 83 -8.02 10.83 14.27
CA ILE A 83 -7.57 10.76 12.88
C ILE A 83 -7.70 12.14 12.22
N LYS A 84 -6.61 12.64 11.62
CA LYS A 84 -6.56 13.99 11.02
C LYS A 84 -7.49 14.19 9.82
N ARG A 85 -7.66 13.16 8.99
CA ARG A 85 -8.48 13.16 7.77
C ARG A 85 -8.99 11.75 7.50
N GLU A 86 -10.16 11.66 6.90
CA GLU A 86 -10.78 10.39 6.56
C GLU A 86 -9.87 9.61 5.60
N PRO A 87 -9.49 8.36 5.95
CA PRO A 87 -8.61 7.56 5.11
C PRO A 87 -9.37 7.07 3.87
N VAL A 88 -8.77 7.27 2.70
CA VAL A 88 -9.28 6.72 1.44
C VAL A 88 -8.51 5.44 1.12
N CYS A 89 -9.23 4.36 0.79
CA CYS A 89 -8.57 3.12 0.40
C CYS A 89 -7.86 3.31 -0.96
N PRO A 90 -6.55 3.05 -1.05
CA PRO A 90 -5.81 3.21 -2.32
C PRO A 90 -6.15 2.14 -3.36
N GLY A 91 -6.87 1.08 -2.96
CA GLY A 91 -7.44 0.06 -3.82
C GLY A 91 -8.89 0.35 -4.26
N GLY A 92 -9.50 1.45 -3.80
CA GLY A 92 -10.86 1.84 -4.16
C GLY A 92 -11.98 1.24 -3.30
N GLY A 93 -11.63 0.56 -2.20
CA GLY A 93 -12.61 0.10 -1.21
C GLY A 93 -13.12 1.21 -0.29
N GLN A 94 -14.12 0.87 0.51
CA GLN A 94 -14.69 1.69 1.57
C GLN A 94 -14.39 1.03 2.92
N TYR A 95 -14.04 1.86 3.90
CA TYR A 95 -13.84 1.43 5.27
C TYR A 95 -15.17 1.43 6.03
N SER A 96 -15.41 0.39 6.82
CA SER A 96 -16.45 0.34 7.84
C SER A 96 -15.80 0.32 9.21
N ILE A 97 -16.16 1.29 10.05
CA ILE A 97 -15.60 1.43 11.40
C ILE A 97 -16.08 0.29 12.29
N ASN A 98 -17.36 -0.12 12.17
CA ASN A 98 -18.06 -1.08 13.04
C ASN A 98 -18.10 -0.64 14.53
N ALA A 99 -18.75 -1.43 15.38
CA ALA A 99 -18.79 -1.16 16.82
C ALA A 99 -17.38 -1.20 17.44
N VAL A 100 -17.13 -0.53 18.58
CA VAL A 100 -15.76 -0.48 19.15
C VAL A 100 -15.20 -1.89 19.44
N ASP A 101 -16.06 -2.83 19.81
CA ASP A 101 -15.75 -4.23 20.09
C ASP A 101 -15.61 -5.14 18.85
N GLU A 102 -15.95 -4.62 17.66
CA GLU A 102 -15.79 -5.33 16.40
C GLU A 102 -14.58 -4.81 15.61
N VAL A 103 -13.88 -5.65 14.86
CA VAL A 103 -12.77 -5.17 14.02
C VAL A 103 -13.28 -4.27 12.88
N PRO A 104 -12.59 -3.16 12.54
CA PRO A 104 -12.93 -2.38 11.35
C PRO A 104 -12.64 -3.19 10.09
N THR A 105 -13.44 -2.98 9.04
CA THR A 105 -13.34 -3.76 7.80
C THR A 105 -13.19 -2.87 6.57
N CYS A 106 -12.71 -3.46 5.48
CA CYS A 106 -12.65 -2.81 4.17
C CYS A 106 -13.17 -3.77 3.11
N ASN A 107 -14.01 -3.27 2.20
CA ASN A 107 -14.58 -4.08 1.12
C ASN A 107 -13.70 -4.16 -0.14
N TYR A 108 -12.43 -3.72 -0.06
CA TYR A 108 -11.50 -3.81 -1.17
C TYR A 108 -11.18 -5.28 -1.50
N VAL A 109 -11.47 -5.67 -2.74
CA VAL A 109 -11.25 -7.02 -3.25
C VAL A 109 -9.79 -7.18 -3.65
N LEU A 110 -9.11 -8.11 -2.99
CA LEU A 110 -7.73 -8.46 -3.29
C LEU A 110 -7.69 -9.41 -4.49
N PRO A 111 -6.67 -9.28 -5.37
CA PRO A 111 -6.56 -10.21 -6.47
C PRO A 111 -6.21 -11.62 -5.95
N PRO A 112 -6.59 -12.69 -6.67
CA PRO A 112 -6.46 -14.06 -6.18
C PRO A 112 -5.03 -14.46 -5.76
N TRP A 113 -4.02 -13.97 -6.48
CA TRP A 113 -2.62 -14.27 -6.20
C TRP A 113 -2.12 -13.63 -4.90
N LEU A 114 -2.73 -12.54 -4.44
CA LEU A 114 -2.35 -11.83 -3.20
C LEU A 114 -3.13 -12.34 -1.98
N GLU A 115 -4.36 -12.81 -2.18
CA GLU A 115 -5.19 -13.44 -1.15
C GLU A 115 -4.48 -14.66 -0.54
N GLN A 116 -3.92 -15.53 -1.39
CA GLN A 116 -3.22 -16.74 -0.98
C GLN A 116 -2.00 -16.46 -0.11
N ASP A 117 -1.24 -15.40 -0.43
CA ASP A 117 -0.07 -15.00 0.36
C ASP A 117 -0.47 -14.50 1.75
N ARG A 118 -1.55 -13.71 1.85
CA ARG A 118 -2.08 -13.25 3.15
C ARG A 118 -2.51 -14.42 4.02
N TYR A 119 -3.29 -15.36 3.45
CA TYR A 119 -3.76 -16.54 4.18
C TYR A 119 -2.59 -17.32 4.79
N ARG A 120 -1.52 -17.53 4.03
CA ARG A 120 -0.31 -18.23 4.51
C ARG A 120 0.34 -17.55 5.73
N HIS A 121 0.25 -16.23 5.84
CA HIS A 121 0.81 -15.50 6.97
C HIS A 121 -0.08 -15.54 8.21
N GLU A 122 -1.40 -15.55 8.04
CA GLU A 122 -2.38 -15.67 9.14
C GLU A 122 -2.25 -17.01 9.88
N VAL A 123 -2.19 -18.14 9.15
CA VAL A 123 -2.06 -19.49 9.78
C VAL A 123 -0.71 -19.79 10.42
N ARG A 124 0.29 -18.90 10.29
CA ARG A 124 1.61 -19.09 10.89
C ARG A 124 1.77 -18.35 12.23
N ASN A 125 0.85 -17.45 12.56
CA ASN A 125 0.82 -16.71 13.82
C ASN A 125 -0.23 -17.31 14.77
#